data_AF-A0AAN8NMU5-F1
#
_entry.id   AF-A0AAN8NMU5-F1
#
_cell.length_a   1.000
_cell.length_b   1.000
_cell.length_c   1.000
_cell.angle_alpha   90.00
_cell.angle_beta   90.00
_cell.angle_gamma   90.00
#
_symmetry.space_group_name_H-M   'P 1'
#
loop_
_entity.id
_entity.type
_entity.pdbx_description
1 polymer ?
#
loop_
_entity_poly.entity_id
_entity_poly.type
_entity_poly.pdbx_seq_one_letter_code
_entity_poly.pdbx_strand_id
1 'polypeptide(L)'
;MSEKQFFGNYVLVWKRGIAVLTAGTVKVTPDPRIQLIDGYNLQIRDVQTHDAGNYICQIGTMVPLEISHTLEILEESAGEGEMMLLVLAKDRRPYFCILLLLLELTI
;
A
#
# COMPACT_ATOMS: atom_id res chain seq x y z
N MET A 1 -3.07 -27.47 4.00
CA MET A 1 -3.51 -27.04 2.65
C MET A 1 -4.19 -25.69 2.85
N SER A 2 -3.46 -24.60 2.62
CA SER A 2 -3.86 -23.25 3.03
C SER A 2 -4.91 -22.68 2.07
N GLU A 3 -6.07 -22.31 2.60
CA GLU A 3 -7.08 -21.49 1.93
C GLU A 3 -6.42 -20.22 1.38
N LYS A 4 -6.37 -20.10 0.06
CA LYS A 4 -6.04 -18.83 -0.58
C LYS A 4 -7.29 -17.97 -0.50
N GLN A 5 -7.23 -16.92 0.31
CA GLN A 5 -8.32 -15.95 0.45
C GLN A 5 -8.50 -15.23 -0.89
N PHE A 6 -9.47 -15.65 -1.68
CA PHE A 6 -9.87 -14.99 -2.92
C PHE A 6 -11.15 -14.17 -2.65
N PHE A 7 -11.20 -12.90 -3.05
CA PHE A 7 -12.43 -12.09 -3.06
C PHE A 7 -13.34 -12.60 -4.20
N GLY A 8 -14.10 -13.67 -3.96
CA GLY A 8 -14.57 -14.53 -5.09
C GLY A 8 -13.35 -15.11 -5.82
N ASN A 9 -13.46 -15.89 -6.89
CA ASN A 9 -12.30 -16.54 -7.53
C ASN A 9 -11.23 -15.61 -8.18
N TYR A 10 -11.16 -14.33 -7.78
CA TYR A 10 -10.31 -13.31 -8.33
C TYR A 10 -9.04 -13.08 -7.50
N VAL A 11 -7.95 -12.79 -8.20
CA VAL A 11 -6.65 -12.46 -7.60
C VAL A 11 -6.53 -10.95 -7.48
N LEU A 12 -6.21 -10.48 -6.28
CA LEU A 12 -5.88 -9.09 -5.99
C LEU A 12 -4.38 -8.87 -6.21
N VAL A 13 -4.01 -7.77 -6.87
CA VAL A 13 -2.63 -7.40 -7.16
C VAL A 13 -2.39 -5.98 -6.68
N TRP A 14 -1.34 -5.76 -5.89
CA TRP A 14 -0.84 -4.41 -5.63
C TRP A 14 0.31 -4.09 -6.56
N LYS A 15 0.27 -2.92 -7.20
CA LYS A 15 1.32 -2.43 -8.10
C LYS A 15 1.68 -0.98 -7.84
N ARG A 16 2.93 -0.62 -8.16
CA ARG A 16 3.45 0.76 -8.18
C ARG A 16 4.21 0.98 -9.49
N GLY A 17 3.67 1.82 -10.38
CA GLY A 17 4.18 1.93 -11.75
C GLY A 17 4.12 0.58 -12.48
N ILE A 18 5.26 0.10 -12.97
CA ILE A 18 5.39 -1.23 -13.61
C ILE A 18 5.68 -2.36 -12.63
N ALA A 19 5.99 -2.04 -11.36
CA ALA A 19 6.39 -3.03 -10.37
C ALA A 19 5.17 -3.65 -9.68
N VAL A 20 5.10 -4.98 -9.67
CA VAL A 20 4.14 -5.74 -8.88
C VAL A 20 4.70 -5.92 -7.47
N LEU A 21 3.94 -5.47 -6.48
CA LEU A 21 4.32 -5.57 -5.06
C LEU A 21 3.84 -6.91 -4.48
N THR A 22 2.57 -7.24 -4.70
CA THR A 22 1.96 -8.49 -4.24
C THR A 22 0.98 -9.02 -5.29
N ALA A 23 0.79 -10.34 -5.33
CA ALA A 23 -0.19 -11.02 -6.16
C ALA A 23 -0.87 -12.13 -5.35
N GLY A 24 -2.13 -11.90 -4.98
CA GLY A 24 -2.79 -12.66 -3.92
C GLY A 24 -1.93 -12.62 -2.65
N THR A 25 -1.80 -13.74 -1.96
CA THR A 25 -0.99 -13.85 -0.74
C THR A 25 0.52 -13.90 -0.98
N VAL A 26 0.99 -13.81 -2.23
CA VAL A 26 2.41 -13.88 -2.58
C VAL A 26 3.00 -12.48 -2.63
N LYS A 27 4.06 -12.25 -1.85
CA LYS A 27 4.89 -11.05 -1.97
C LYS A 27 5.86 -11.21 -3.14
N VAL A 28 5.86 -10.22 -4.05
CA VAL A 28 6.71 -10.21 -5.25
C VAL A 28 7.87 -9.22 -5.09
N THR A 29 7.63 -8.11 -4.40
CA THR A 29 8.66 -7.12 -4.11
C THR A 29 9.72 -7.65 -3.13
N PRO A 30 11.02 -7.33 -3.33
CA PRO A 30 12.07 -7.64 -2.36
C PRO A 30 12.03 -6.73 -1.14
N ASP A 31 11.27 -5.63 -1.16
CA ASP A 31 11.20 -4.70 -0.03
C ASP A 31 10.67 -5.41 1.23
N PRO A 32 11.43 -5.46 2.33
CA PRO A 32 11.01 -6.12 3.56
C PRO A 32 9.88 -5.38 4.29
N ARG A 33 9.72 -4.08 4.03
CA ARG A 33 8.73 -3.22 4.68
C ARG A 33 7.31 -3.39 4.12
N ILE A 34 7.20 -3.97 2.92
CA ILE A 34 5.93 -4.20 2.23
C ILE A 34 5.34 -5.55 2.65
N GLN A 35 4.09 -5.54 3.10
CA GLN A 35 3.33 -6.74 3.49
C GLN A 35 1.88 -6.65 3.02
N LEU A 36 1.25 -7.81 2.78
CA LEU A 36 -0.19 -7.88 2.58
C LEU A 36 -0.85 -8.30 3.90
N ILE A 37 -1.76 -7.48 4.41
CA ILE A 37 -2.49 -7.70 5.66
C ILE A 37 -3.96 -7.99 5.32
N ASP A 38 -4.58 -8.89 6.09
CA ASP A 38 -5.97 -9.34 5.91
C ASP A 38 -6.30 -9.93 4.53
N GLY A 39 -5.29 -10.20 3.71
CA GLY A 39 -5.43 -10.74 2.36
C GLY A 39 -5.76 -9.70 1.27
N TYR A 40 -5.86 -8.41 1.62
CA TYR A 40 -6.18 -7.36 0.64
C TYR A 40 -5.57 -5.99 0.92
N ASN A 41 -5.19 -5.67 2.17
CA ASN A 41 -4.60 -4.40 2.52
C ASN A 41 -3.09 -4.40 2.27
N LEU A 42 -2.57 -3.38 1.59
CA LEU A 42 -1.11 -3.20 1.48
C LEU A 42 -0.63 -2.43 2.69
N GLN A 43 0.29 -3.02 3.44
CA GLN A 43 0.99 -2.35 4.52
C GLN A 43 2.40 -1.97 4.07
N ILE A 44 2.80 -0.73 4.36
CA ILE A 44 4.18 -0.26 4.27
C ILE A 44 4.61 0.18 5.68
N ARG A 45 5.66 -0.45 6.20
CA ARG A 45 6.32 -0.07 7.46
C ARG A 45 7.44 0.92 7.21
N ASP A 46 7.79 1.71 8.22
CA ASP A 46 8.92 2.64 8.19
C ASP A 46 8.91 3.49 6.92
N VAL A 47 7.77 4.15 6.68
CA VAL A 47 7.52 4.92 5.46
C VAL A 47 8.58 6.00 5.30
N GLN A 48 9.17 6.07 4.11
CA GLN A 48 10.22 7.01 3.73
C GLN A 48 9.72 7.94 2.63
N THR A 49 10.37 9.08 2.46
CA THR A 49 10.03 10.09 1.42
C THR A 49 9.93 9.49 0.01
N HIS A 50 10.77 8.51 -0.33
CA HIS A 50 10.73 7.83 -1.63
C HIS A 50 9.56 6.87 -1.82
N ASP A 51 8.77 6.57 -0.78
CA ASP A 51 7.58 5.74 -0.91
C ASP A 51 6.40 6.51 -1.51
N ALA A 52 6.45 7.85 -1.49
CA ALA A 52 5.43 8.72 -2.06
C ALA A 52 5.09 8.35 -3.51
N GLY A 53 3.81 8.50 -3.86
CA GLY A 53 3.32 8.26 -5.22
C GLY A 53 2.06 7.41 -5.28
N ASN A 54 1.78 6.90 -6.47
CA ASN A 54 0.53 6.20 -6.76
C ASN A 54 0.67 4.69 -6.67
N TYR A 55 -0.16 4.09 -5.83
CA TYR A 55 -0.31 2.65 -5.64
C TYR A 55 -1.64 2.22 -6.24
N ILE A 56 -1.66 1.08 -6.93
CA ILE A 56 -2.87 0.56 -7.54
C ILE A 56 -3.19 -0.81 -6.95
N CYS A 57 -4.39 -0.93 -6.39
CA CYS A 57 -5.01 -2.23 -6.15
C CYS A 57 -5.78 -2.64 -7.41
N GLN A 58 -5.42 -3.79 -7.99
CA GLN A 58 -6.05 -4.33 -9.18
C GLN A 58 -6.70 -5.68 -8.88
N ILE A 59 -7.95 -5.86 -9.31
CA ILE A 59 -8.66 -7.14 -9.21
C ILE A 59 -8.66 -7.80 -10.59
N GLY A 60 -8.04 -8.98 -10.68
CA GLY A 60 -7.87 -9.76 -11.91
C GLY A 60 -9.17 -10.42 -12.38
N THR A 61 -10.12 -9.62 -12.89
CA THR A 61 -11.31 -10.10 -13.61
C THR A 61 -11.06 -10.04 -15.14
N MET A 62 -12.06 -10.40 -15.97
CA MET A 62 -11.94 -10.25 -17.45
C MET A 62 -11.64 -8.81 -17.89
N VAL A 63 -12.14 -7.82 -17.15
CA VAL A 63 -11.83 -6.41 -17.34
C VAL A 63 -11.26 -5.89 -16.02
N PRO A 64 -9.93 -5.73 -15.90
CA PRO A 64 -9.30 -5.41 -14.63
C PRO A 64 -9.93 -4.19 -13.97
N LEU A 65 -10.36 -4.37 -12.72
CA LEU A 65 -10.82 -3.26 -11.90
C LEU A 65 -9.61 -2.69 -11.16
N GLU A 66 -9.31 -1.42 -11.41
CA GLU A 66 -8.18 -0.72 -10.80
C GLU A 66 -8.65 0.37 -9.84
N ILE A 67 -8.01 0.43 -8.68
CA ILE A 67 -8.28 1.39 -7.62
C ILE A 67 -6.96 2.06 -7.28
N SER A 68 -6.95 3.38 -7.39
CA SER A 68 -5.76 4.21 -7.22
C SER A 68 -5.70 4.81 -5.82
N HIS A 69 -4.59 4.62 -5.14
CA HIS A 69 -4.28 5.18 -3.82
C HIS A 69 -3.05 6.08 -3.95
N THR A 70 -3.22 7.36 -3.65
CA THR A 70 -2.11 8.31 -3.62
C THR A 70 -1.55 8.39 -2.21
N LEU A 71 -0.27 8.08 -2.08
CA LEU A 71 0.53 8.30 -0.89
C LEU A 71 1.23 9.65 -0.98
N GLU A 72 0.80 10.60 -0.15
CA GLU A 72 1.44 11.90 0.01
C GLU A 72 2.26 11.91 1.29
N ILE A 73 3.49 12.41 1.18
CA ILE A 73 4.43 12.54 2.28
C ILE A 73 4.74 14.03 2.41
N LEU A 74 4.38 14.60 3.55
CA LEU A 74 4.51 16.01 3.86
C LEU A 74 5.59 16.17 4.92
N GLU A 75 6.60 16.99 4.63
CA GLU A 75 7.58 17.42 5.61
C GLU A 75 7.00 18.64 6.33
N GLU A 76 6.64 18.50 7.61
CA GLU A 76 6.28 19.65 8.43
C GLU A 76 7.58 20.26 8.98
N SER A 77 7.91 21.46 8.51
CA SER A 77 9.03 22.25 9.01
C SER A 77 8.66 22.89 10.34
N ALA A 78 8.59 22.08 11.40
CA ALA A 78 8.65 22.63 12.75
C ALA A 78 10.00 23.34 12.91
N GLY A 79 9.97 24.62 13.25
CA GLY A 79 11.18 25.40 13.48
C GLY A 79 12.07 24.72 14.52
N GLU A 80 13.36 24.64 14.21
CA GLU A 80 14.43 24.09 15.05
C GLU A 80 14.39 22.56 15.29
N GLY A 81 14.89 21.80 14.31
CA GLY A 81 15.53 20.50 14.55
C GLY A 81 14.64 19.25 14.45
N GLU A 82 13.31 19.40 14.35
CA GLU A 82 12.39 18.26 14.25
C GLU A 82 11.75 18.21 12.86
N MET A 83 12.18 17.25 12.02
CA MET A 83 11.51 16.95 10.75
C MET A 83 10.37 15.97 11.02
N MET A 84 9.14 16.48 11.12
CA MET A 84 7.97 15.61 11.26
C MET A 84 7.45 15.23 9.87
N LEU A 85 7.41 13.93 9.59
CA LEU A 85 6.87 13.39 8.35
C LEU A 85 5.38 13.09 8.53
N LEU A 86 4.51 13.97 8.03
CA LEU A 86 3.07 13.73 7.99
C LEU A 86 2.72 12.92 6.73
N VAL A 87 2.11 11.76 6.92
CA VAL A 87 1.79 10.86 5.81
C VAL A 87 0.27 10.74 5.65
N LEU A 88 -0.23 11.11 4.46
CA LEU A 88 -1.65 11.06 4.13
C LEU A 88 -1.92 9.92 3.13
N ALA A 89 -2.64 8.89 3.56
CA ALA A 89 -3.26 7.91 2.67
C ALA A 89 -4.63 8.45 2.22
N LYS A 90 -4.71 8.98 1.00
CA LYS A 90 -5.98 9.50 0.49
C LYS A 90 -6.84 8.36 -0.05
N ASP A 91 -7.60 7.71 0.83
CA ASP A 91 -8.54 6.66 0.44
C ASP A 91 -9.99 7.17 0.49
N ARG A 92 -10.66 7.22 -0.67
CA ARG A 92 -12.02 7.77 -0.81
C ARG A 92 -13.01 6.72 -1.33
N ARG A 93 -12.80 5.44 -1.01
CA ARG A 93 -13.71 4.33 -1.38
C ARG A 93 -14.05 3.46 -0.16
N PRO A 94 -15.31 3.47 0.32
CA PRO A 94 -15.67 2.79 1.58
C PRO A 94 -15.68 1.25 1.57
N TYR A 95 -15.23 0.56 0.51
CA TYR A 95 -15.47 -0.90 0.37
C TYR A 95 -14.38 -1.70 -0.37
N PHE A 96 -13.17 -1.15 -0.59
CA PHE A 96 -12.12 -1.83 -1.36
C PHE A 96 -10.73 -1.68 -0.71
N CYS A 97 -9.74 -2.44 -1.22
CA CYS A 97 -8.37 -2.55 -0.71
C CYS A 97 -7.83 -1.23 -0.14
N ILE A 98 -7.19 -1.25 1.03
CA ILE A 98 -6.68 -0.05 1.68
C ILE A 98 -5.15 -0.06 1.70
N LEU A 99 -4.56 1.12 1.53
CA LEU A 99 -3.14 1.35 1.79
C LEU A 99 -2.96 1.74 3.27
N LEU A 100 -2.41 0.81 4.06
CA LEU A 100 -2.07 1.00 5.46
C LEU A 100 -0.61 1.44 5.59
N LEU A 101 -0.36 2.41 6.46
CA LEU A 101 0.96 2.99 6.67
C LEU A 101 1.25 2.93 8.15
N LEU A 102 2.32 2.23 8.52
CA LEU A 102 2.81 2.21 9.90
C LEU A 102 4.01 3.15 9.98
N LEU A 103 3.81 4.27 10.66
CA LEU A 103 4.88 5.20 11.01
C LEU A 103 5.49 4.73 12.32
N GLU A 104 6.76 4.31 12.29
CA GLU A 104 7.59 4.28 13.47
C GLU A 104 8.22 5.67 13.60
N LEU A 105 7.59 6.55 14.38
CA LEU A 105 8.18 7.83 14.77
C LEU A 105 9.32 7.51 15.76
N THR A 106 10.52 7.26 15.26
CA THR A 106 11.72 7.33 16.12
C THR A 106 12.04 8.79 16.39
N ILE A 107 12.05 9.10 17.69
CA ILE A 107 12.30 10.38 18.37
C ILE A 107 13.44 11.18 17.73
#